data_AF-A0A344WI42-F1
#
_entry.id   AF-A0A344WI42-F1
#
_cell.length_a   1.000
_cell.length_b   1.000
_cell.length_c   1.000
_cell.angle_alpha   90.00
_cell.angle_beta   90.00
_cell.angle_gamma   90.00
#
_symmetry.space_group_name_H-M   'P 1'
#
loop_
_entity.id
_entity.type
_entity.pdbx_description
1 polymer ?
#
loop_
_entity_poly.entity_id
_entity_poly.type
_entity_poly.pdbx_seq_one_letter_code
_entity_poly.pdbx_strand_id
1 'polypeptide(L)'
;MRRVFAVISAILPALAVACVYAPEGAPPPQPVTLAAPAPAPPAHFVALTATLPHAPSEGLPPSVLDPIQEGAPLLLDLTLLPPLTPSIRQPDGTYILAESCDFGVVEAGAVSLPTGSYHMLINAELGTPSANPASLLSCEYDPALMSDDSPGASWRLRGCFLPQAVSIPTATLWALSPLPASACGIGN
;
A
#
# COMPACT_ATOMS: atom_id res chain seq x y z
N MET A 1 48.67 16.96 59.46
CA MET A 1 48.68 18.10 58.52
C MET A 1 47.23 18.51 58.25
N ARG A 2 46.89 19.79 58.46
CA ARG A 2 45.73 20.56 57.92
C ARG A 2 44.32 20.01 58.22
N ARG A 3 43.29 20.75 58.65
CA ARG A 3 43.02 22.19 58.89
C ARG A 3 41.73 22.24 59.76
N VAL A 4 41.70 22.95 60.89
CA VAL A 4 41.24 24.35 61.09
C VAL A 4 39.73 24.50 61.30
N PHE A 5 39.38 24.76 62.57
CA PHE A 5 38.50 25.80 63.16
C PHE A 5 37.26 26.38 62.44
N ALA A 6 36.17 26.44 63.24
CA ALA A 6 35.26 27.58 63.52
C ALA A 6 34.62 28.35 62.35
N VAL A 7 33.35 28.75 62.40
CA VAL A 7 32.86 29.91 63.17
C VAL A 7 31.32 29.90 63.27
N ILE A 8 30.88 30.38 64.43
CA ILE A 8 29.55 30.73 64.94
C ILE A 8 28.82 31.75 64.04
N SER A 9 27.50 31.60 63.84
CA SER A 9 26.55 32.72 64.00
C SER A 9 25.11 32.26 64.02
N ALA A 10 24.44 32.58 65.12
CA ALA A 10 23.04 32.42 65.38
C ALA A 10 22.23 33.49 64.64
N ILE A 11 21.09 33.13 64.01
CA ILE A 11 19.95 34.03 63.79
C ILE A 11 18.66 33.18 63.79
N LEU A 12 17.95 33.18 64.92
CA LEU A 12 16.47 33.17 64.98
C LEU A 12 16.05 34.65 65.13
N PRO A 13 14.80 35.09 64.85
CA PRO A 13 13.57 34.34 64.54
C PRO A 13 12.75 34.95 63.36
N ALA A 14 11.63 34.31 62.98
CA ALA A 14 10.34 34.99 62.77
C ALA A 14 9.29 34.02 62.22
N LEU A 15 8.27 33.78 63.05
CA LEU A 15 7.00 33.17 62.68
C LEU A 15 6.30 34.02 61.61
N ALA A 16 5.91 33.41 60.50
CA ALA A 16 4.84 33.91 59.65
C ALA A 16 3.85 32.76 59.42
N VAL A 17 2.88 32.67 60.33
CA VAL A 17 1.66 31.89 60.14
C VAL A 17 0.82 32.64 59.12
N ALA A 18 0.84 32.20 57.86
CA ALA A 18 -0.13 32.62 56.87
C ALA A 18 -1.28 31.60 56.88
N CYS A 19 -2.37 31.96 57.57
CA CYS A 19 -3.66 31.31 57.36
C CYS A 19 -4.12 31.62 55.94
N VAL A 20 -4.01 30.65 55.03
CA VAL A 20 -4.68 30.73 53.73
C VAL A 20 -6.12 30.25 53.93
N TYR A 21 -7.04 31.20 53.86
CA TYR A 21 -8.48 30.96 53.75
C TYR A 21 -8.74 30.20 52.44
N ALA A 22 -9.30 28.99 52.54
CA ALA A 22 -9.83 28.27 51.37
C ALA A 22 -11.21 28.85 51.01
N PRO A 23 -11.45 29.32 49.77
CA PRO A 23 -12.82 29.60 49.33
C PRO A 23 -13.52 28.27 49.04
N GLU A 24 -14.46 27.94 49.91
CA GLU A 24 -15.41 26.84 49.74
C GLU A 24 -16.40 27.22 48.61
N GLY A 25 -16.33 26.53 47.46
CA GLY A 25 -17.35 26.70 46.41
C GLY A 25 -16.93 26.58 44.94
N ALA A 26 -15.87 25.83 44.59
CA ALA A 26 -15.65 25.48 43.18
C ALA A 26 -16.41 24.18 42.84
N PRO A 27 -17.36 24.19 41.88
CA PRO A 27 -17.98 22.95 41.41
C PRO A 27 -16.91 22.06 40.75
N PRO A 28 -17.01 20.73 40.91
CA PRO A 28 -16.04 19.81 40.34
C PRO A 28 -15.97 19.97 38.81
N PRO A 29 -14.78 19.85 38.20
CA PRO A 29 -14.65 19.92 36.75
C PRO A 29 -15.51 18.83 36.11
N GLN A 30 -16.39 19.23 35.18
CA GLN A 30 -17.21 18.27 34.45
C GLN A 30 -16.30 17.37 33.59
N PRO A 31 -16.60 16.06 33.50
CA PRO A 31 -15.86 15.17 32.62
C PRO A 31 -16.05 15.62 31.17
N VAL A 32 -14.94 15.98 30.52
CA VAL A 32 -14.91 16.25 29.08
C VAL A 32 -15.26 14.95 28.38
N THR A 33 -16.47 14.85 27.84
CA THR A 33 -16.87 13.69 27.06
C THR A 33 -16.15 13.80 25.71
N LEU A 34 -15.12 12.98 25.50
CA LEU A 34 -14.50 12.83 24.18
C LEU A 34 -15.58 12.32 23.24
N ALA A 35 -16.00 13.16 22.29
CA ALA A 35 -16.89 12.74 21.23
C ALA A 35 -16.28 11.51 20.55
N ALA A 36 -17.05 10.43 20.46
CA ALA A 36 -16.64 9.26 19.70
C ALA A 36 -16.27 9.72 18.28
N PRO A 37 -15.13 9.27 17.72
CA PRO A 37 -14.77 9.62 16.36
C PRO A 37 -15.94 9.25 15.45
N ALA A 38 -16.37 10.21 14.64
CA ALA A 38 -17.35 9.94 13.60
C ALA A 38 -16.83 8.78 12.74
N PRO A 39 -17.69 7.83 12.34
CA PRO A 39 -17.26 6.76 11.45
C PRO A 39 -16.59 7.39 10.22
N ALA A 40 -15.40 6.91 9.89
CA ALA A 40 -14.71 7.34 8.69
C ALA A 40 -15.66 7.16 7.49
N PRO A 41 -15.69 8.11 6.54
CA PRO A 41 -16.46 7.90 5.31
C PRO A 41 -16.04 6.56 4.69
N PRO A 42 -16.98 5.82 4.07
CA PRO A 42 -16.65 4.54 3.45
C PRO A 42 -15.47 4.75 2.51
N ALA A 43 -14.45 3.90 2.64
CA ALA A 43 -13.28 3.97 1.79
C ALA A 43 -13.75 3.85 0.32
N HIS A 44 -13.62 4.95 -0.42
CA HIS A 44 -13.89 4.96 -1.84
C HIS A 44 -12.68 4.33 -2.53
N PHE A 45 -12.86 3.15 -3.12
CA PHE A 45 -11.87 2.49 -3.95
C PHE A 45 -12.41 2.29 -5.36
N VAL A 46 -11.51 2.24 -6.34
CA VAL A 46 -11.81 1.87 -7.72
C VAL A 46 -11.63 0.37 -7.86
N ALA A 47 -12.63 -0.34 -8.37
CA ALA A 47 -12.48 -1.74 -8.73
C ALA A 47 -12.22 -1.87 -10.24
N LEU A 48 -11.17 -2.58 -10.61
CA LEU A 48 -10.83 -2.86 -11.99
C LEU A 48 -10.59 -4.36 -12.19
N THR A 49 -11.46 -4.99 -12.96
CA THR A 49 -11.28 -6.36 -13.45
C THR A 49 -11.14 -6.32 -14.96
N ALA A 50 -10.05 -6.86 -15.48
CA ALA A 50 -9.72 -6.75 -16.89
C ALA A 50 -8.88 -7.92 -17.39
N THR A 51 -8.90 -8.12 -18.71
CA THR A 51 -8.05 -9.07 -19.42
C THR A 51 -7.27 -8.34 -20.51
N LEU A 52 -5.97 -8.59 -20.60
CA LEU A 52 -5.06 -8.04 -21.60
C LEU A 52 -4.47 -9.19 -22.45
N PRO A 53 -4.11 -8.94 -23.73
CA PRO A 53 -4.26 -7.67 -24.44
C PRO A 53 -5.74 -7.39 -24.73
N HIS A 54 -6.17 -6.15 -24.53
CA HIS A 54 -7.56 -5.75 -24.77
C HIS A 54 -7.69 -5.16 -26.17
N ALA A 55 -8.05 -6.01 -27.14
CA ALA A 55 -8.11 -5.67 -28.56
C ALA A 55 -6.77 -5.09 -29.11
N PRO A 56 -6.56 -5.05 -30.43
CA PRO A 56 -5.43 -4.31 -30.96
C PRO A 56 -5.66 -2.81 -30.74
N SER A 57 -4.84 -2.17 -29.91
CA SER A 57 -4.71 -0.73 -29.87
C SER A 57 -3.47 -0.33 -30.66
N GLU A 58 -3.64 0.37 -31.79
CA GLU A 58 -2.51 0.88 -32.59
C GLU A 58 -1.72 1.93 -31.80
N GLY A 59 -0.84 1.49 -30.90
CA GLY A 59 -0.05 2.39 -30.07
C GLY A 59 -0.88 3.30 -29.16
N LEU A 60 -2.07 2.88 -28.72
CA LEU A 60 -2.80 3.61 -27.69
C LEU A 60 -2.80 2.81 -26.39
N PRO A 61 -2.86 3.45 -25.21
CA PRO A 61 -3.15 2.75 -23.98
C PRO A 61 -4.45 1.94 -24.12
N PRO A 62 -4.52 0.71 -23.58
CA PRO A 62 -5.74 -0.06 -23.65
C PRO A 62 -6.80 0.58 -22.75
N SER A 63 -7.94 0.97 -23.34
CA SER A 63 -8.99 1.74 -22.67
C SER A 63 -9.61 1.04 -21.45
N VAL A 64 -9.46 -0.29 -21.38
CA VAL A 64 -9.85 -1.06 -20.18
C VAL A 64 -9.10 -0.60 -18.92
N LEU A 65 -7.95 0.06 -19.07
CA LEU A 65 -7.14 0.61 -17.97
C LEU A 65 -7.45 2.09 -17.65
N ASP A 66 -8.32 2.76 -18.41
CA ASP A 66 -8.74 4.14 -18.17
C ASP A 66 -9.33 4.39 -16.76
N PRO A 67 -9.98 3.42 -16.08
CA PRO A 67 -10.45 3.61 -14.72
C PRO A 67 -9.34 3.82 -13.67
N ILE A 68 -8.07 3.51 -13.97
CA ILE A 68 -6.97 3.70 -13.01
C ILE A 68 -6.81 5.20 -12.73
N GLN A 69 -6.93 5.57 -11.46
CA GLN A 69 -6.85 6.96 -11.00
C GLN A 69 -5.72 7.10 -9.98
N GLU A 70 -4.92 8.16 -10.13
CA GLU A 70 -3.89 8.49 -9.16
C GLU A 70 -4.50 8.84 -7.80
N GLY A 71 -3.92 8.32 -6.73
CA GLY A 71 -4.28 8.68 -5.36
C GLY A 71 -5.56 8.02 -4.80
N ALA A 72 -6.29 7.24 -5.60
CA ALA A 72 -7.42 6.45 -5.13
C ALA A 72 -7.01 4.97 -4.95
N PRO A 73 -7.39 4.30 -3.84
CA PRO A 73 -7.17 2.86 -3.71
C PRO A 73 -7.78 2.10 -4.88
N LEU A 74 -7.01 1.18 -5.45
CA LEU A 74 -7.35 0.37 -6.62
C LEU A 74 -7.42 -1.09 -6.19
N LEU A 75 -8.61 -1.68 -6.24
CA LEU A 75 -8.78 -3.12 -6.23
C LEU A 75 -8.59 -3.63 -7.66
N LEU A 76 -7.43 -4.21 -7.92
CA LEU A 76 -7.04 -4.70 -9.24
C LEU A 76 -7.20 -6.22 -9.33
N ASP A 77 -7.78 -6.68 -10.43
CA ASP A 77 -7.80 -8.07 -10.87
C ASP A 77 -7.53 -8.11 -12.39
N LEU A 78 -6.27 -8.29 -12.76
CA LEU A 78 -5.79 -8.20 -14.12
C LEU A 78 -5.28 -9.54 -14.61
N THR A 79 -5.90 -10.07 -15.66
CA THR A 79 -5.46 -11.29 -16.35
C THR A 79 -4.66 -10.91 -17.59
N LEU A 80 -3.50 -11.52 -17.81
CA LEU A 80 -2.66 -11.41 -18.99
C LEU A 80 -2.70 -12.72 -19.75
N LEU A 81 -3.20 -12.66 -20.98
CA LEU A 81 -3.21 -13.76 -21.94
C LEU A 81 -1.95 -13.69 -22.82
N PRO A 82 -1.52 -14.83 -23.40
CA PRO A 82 -0.46 -14.83 -24.40
C PRO A 82 -0.70 -13.78 -25.52
N PRO A 83 0.35 -13.09 -25.99
CA PRO A 83 1.76 -13.28 -25.69
C PRO A 83 2.28 -12.43 -24.50
N LEU A 84 1.39 -11.89 -23.66
CA LEU A 84 1.79 -11.02 -22.55
C LEU A 84 2.35 -11.83 -21.39
N THR A 85 3.67 -11.79 -21.24
CA THR A 85 4.39 -12.39 -20.11
C THR A 85 4.89 -11.30 -19.17
N PRO A 86 4.58 -11.36 -17.86
CA PRO A 86 5.08 -10.38 -16.89
C PRO A 86 6.58 -10.54 -16.68
N SER A 87 7.24 -9.46 -16.26
CA SER A 87 8.61 -9.49 -15.78
C SER A 87 8.64 -9.37 -14.26
N ILE A 88 9.40 -10.22 -13.59
CA ILE A 88 9.50 -10.29 -12.13
C ILE A 88 10.83 -9.68 -11.68
N ARG A 89 10.77 -8.86 -10.63
CA ARG A 89 11.97 -8.31 -10.01
C ARG A 89 12.72 -9.37 -9.20
N GLN A 90 13.99 -9.56 -9.53
CA GLN A 90 14.92 -10.42 -8.83
C GLN A 90 15.49 -9.76 -7.57
N PRO A 91 16.09 -10.53 -6.65
CA PRO A 91 16.70 -9.98 -5.42
C PRO A 91 17.80 -8.95 -5.66
N ASP A 92 18.47 -8.99 -6.81
CA ASP A 92 19.49 -8.01 -7.21
C ASP A 92 18.90 -6.70 -7.80
N GLY A 93 17.57 -6.61 -7.90
CA GLY A 93 16.84 -5.47 -8.42
C GLY A 93 16.60 -5.49 -9.93
N THR A 94 17.15 -6.47 -10.65
CA THR A 94 16.90 -6.62 -12.10
C THR A 94 15.52 -7.23 -12.36
N TYR A 95 14.99 -7.04 -13.57
CA TYR A 95 13.73 -7.66 -13.99
C TYR A 95 14.00 -8.72 -15.06
N ILE A 96 13.42 -9.90 -14.89
CA ILE A 96 13.47 -11.00 -15.87
C ILE A 96 12.06 -11.42 -16.25
N LEU A 97 11.86 -11.92 -17.47
CA LEU A 97 10.57 -12.48 -17.88
C LEU A 97 10.23 -13.71 -17.05
N ALA A 98 8.95 -13.89 -16.75
CA ALA A 98 8.43 -15.09 -16.12
C ALA A 98 8.32 -16.22 -17.16
N GLU A 99 9.44 -16.87 -17.46
CA GLU A 99 9.54 -17.85 -18.57
C GLU A 99 8.84 -19.19 -18.28
N SER A 100 8.69 -19.56 -17.01
CA SER A 100 8.01 -20.78 -16.60
C SER A 100 6.72 -20.49 -15.82
N CYS A 101 5.75 -21.37 -16.01
CA CYS A 101 4.49 -21.39 -15.28
C CYS A 101 4.36 -22.75 -14.59
N ASP A 102 4.70 -22.82 -13.31
CA ASP A 102 4.53 -24.03 -12.49
C ASP A 102 3.09 -24.19 -11.96
N PHE A 103 2.19 -23.28 -12.36
CA PHE A 103 0.83 -23.08 -11.86
C PHE A 103 0.75 -22.80 -10.36
N GLY A 104 0.15 -21.68 -10.00
CA GLY A 104 -0.03 -21.25 -8.61
C GLY A 104 0.52 -19.85 -8.34
N VAL A 105 0.68 -19.54 -7.05
CA VAL A 105 1.21 -18.26 -6.58
C VAL A 105 2.69 -18.17 -6.94
N VAL A 106 3.10 -17.02 -7.46
CA VAL A 106 4.49 -16.72 -7.79
C VAL A 106 5.03 -15.71 -6.81
N GLU A 107 6.06 -16.12 -6.09
CA GLU A 107 6.76 -15.28 -5.13
C GLU A 107 7.56 -14.20 -5.87
N ALA A 108 7.05 -12.97 -5.81
CA ALA A 108 7.66 -11.80 -6.43
C ALA A 108 7.58 -10.60 -5.49
N GLY A 109 8.67 -9.83 -5.37
CA GLY A 109 8.63 -8.56 -4.63
C GLY A 109 7.93 -7.45 -5.43
N ALA A 110 8.20 -7.42 -6.73
CA ALA A 110 7.53 -6.55 -7.68
C ALA A 110 7.41 -7.23 -9.05
N VAL A 111 6.46 -6.75 -9.84
CA VAL A 111 6.17 -7.22 -11.18
C VAL A 111 5.98 -6.04 -12.14
N SER A 112 6.54 -6.15 -13.33
CA SER A 112 6.25 -5.27 -14.46
C SER A 112 5.34 -6.00 -15.44
N LEU A 113 4.23 -5.38 -15.82
CA LEU A 113 3.22 -6.00 -16.67
C LEU A 113 3.27 -5.36 -18.06
N PRO A 114 3.39 -6.16 -19.13
CA PRO A 114 3.17 -5.65 -20.47
C PRO A 114 1.67 -5.39 -20.65
N THR A 115 1.30 -4.21 -21.15
CA THR A 115 -0.11 -3.85 -21.36
C THR A 115 -0.62 -4.18 -22.77
N GLY A 116 0.27 -4.65 -23.65
CA GLY A 116 0.05 -4.71 -25.10
C GLY A 116 0.22 -3.36 -25.81
N SER A 117 0.59 -2.30 -25.09
CA SER A 117 0.81 -0.95 -25.62
C SER A 117 2.19 -0.41 -25.25
N TYR A 118 2.81 0.34 -26.16
CA TYR A 118 4.05 1.08 -25.87
C TYR A 118 3.82 2.39 -25.12
N HIS A 119 2.58 2.81 -24.95
CA HIS A 119 2.21 4.10 -24.36
C HIS A 119 1.69 3.99 -22.92
N MET A 120 1.59 2.77 -22.38
CA MET A 120 1.23 2.55 -20.99
C MET A 120 1.96 1.34 -20.42
N LEU A 121 2.55 1.49 -19.23
CA LEU A 121 3.22 0.43 -18.49
C LEU A 121 2.61 0.34 -17.08
N ILE A 122 2.65 -0.84 -16.48
CA ILE A 122 2.27 -1.05 -15.08
C ILE A 122 3.44 -1.72 -14.36
N ASN A 123 3.88 -1.11 -13.26
CA ASN A 123 4.78 -1.75 -12.30
C ASN A 123 4.08 -1.85 -10.95
N ALA A 124 3.94 -3.05 -10.41
CA ALA A 124 3.31 -3.30 -9.14
C ALA A 124 4.30 -3.85 -8.12
N GLU A 125 4.42 -3.16 -7.00
CA GLU A 125 5.04 -3.68 -5.78
C GLU A 125 4.03 -4.59 -5.08
N LEU A 126 4.40 -5.84 -4.75
CA LEU A 126 3.47 -6.78 -4.12
C LEU A 126 3.51 -6.71 -2.59
N GLY A 127 4.64 -6.24 -2.03
CA GLY A 127 4.82 -6.12 -0.59
C GLY A 127 5.10 -7.47 0.06
N THR A 128 4.51 -7.70 1.24
CA THR A 128 4.65 -8.98 1.95
C THR A 128 3.29 -9.63 2.17
N PRO A 129 3.17 -10.97 2.15
CA PRO A 129 1.88 -11.63 2.35
C PRO A 129 1.18 -11.27 3.68
N SER A 130 1.93 -10.95 4.74
CA SER A 130 1.37 -10.57 6.03
C SER A 130 0.82 -9.14 6.05
N ALA A 131 1.45 -8.19 5.35
CA ALA A 131 1.01 -6.80 5.29
C ALA A 131 0.01 -6.55 4.16
N ASN A 132 0.13 -7.29 3.05
CA ASN A 132 -0.60 -7.09 1.81
C ASN A 132 -1.22 -8.41 1.29
N PRO A 133 -2.08 -9.08 2.08
CA PRO A 133 -2.58 -10.42 1.74
C PRO A 133 -3.47 -10.46 0.49
N ALA A 134 -3.93 -9.30 0.00
CA ALA A 134 -4.69 -9.21 -1.24
C ALA A 134 -3.78 -9.22 -2.49
N SER A 135 -2.51 -8.83 -2.34
CA SER A 135 -1.58 -8.57 -3.45
C SER A 135 -0.75 -9.80 -3.77
N LEU A 136 -0.95 -10.37 -4.96
CA LEU A 136 -0.20 -11.52 -5.45
C LEU A 136 -0.17 -11.57 -6.97
N LEU A 137 0.92 -12.14 -7.50
CA LEU A 137 1.01 -12.63 -8.86
C LEU A 137 0.77 -14.14 -8.83
N SER A 138 0.01 -14.64 -9.80
CA SER A 138 -0.17 -16.08 -10.00
C SER A 138 -0.08 -16.43 -11.47
N CYS A 139 0.36 -17.66 -11.74
CA CYS A 139 0.17 -18.28 -13.04
C CYS A 139 -1.00 -19.27 -12.94
N GLU A 140 -2.05 -19.04 -13.72
CA GLU A 140 -3.28 -19.82 -13.71
C GLU A 140 -3.36 -20.70 -14.97
N TYR A 141 -3.97 -21.88 -14.82
CA TYR A 141 -4.28 -22.78 -15.93
C TYR A 141 -5.61 -22.39 -16.58
N ASP A 142 -5.58 -22.18 -17.89
CA ASP A 142 -6.75 -21.99 -18.75
C ASP A 142 -6.73 -23.01 -19.90
N PRO A 143 -7.65 -23.99 -19.92
CA PRO A 143 -7.71 -25.00 -20.98
C PRO A 143 -8.00 -24.41 -22.36
N ALA A 144 -8.61 -23.23 -22.46
CA ALA A 144 -8.88 -22.57 -23.74
C ALA A 144 -7.60 -22.03 -24.41
N LEU A 145 -6.51 -21.89 -23.65
CA LEU A 145 -5.21 -21.42 -24.13
C LEU A 145 -4.24 -22.56 -24.46
N MET A 146 -4.67 -23.83 -24.31
CA MET A 146 -3.82 -24.98 -24.61
C MET A 146 -3.50 -25.06 -26.09
N SER A 147 -2.22 -25.28 -26.40
CA SER A 147 -1.71 -25.57 -27.74
C SER A 147 -0.56 -26.56 -27.65
N ASP A 148 -0.02 -26.98 -28.80
CA ASP A 148 1.16 -27.86 -28.83
C ASP A 148 2.39 -27.21 -28.14
N ASP A 149 2.43 -25.87 -28.09
CA ASP A 149 3.55 -25.09 -27.56
C ASP A 149 3.27 -24.50 -26.17
N SER A 150 2.05 -24.65 -25.63
CA SER A 150 1.62 -24.02 -24.38
C SER A 150 0.74 -24.95 -23.57
N PRO A 151 1.03 -25.15 -22.26
CA PRO A 151 0.16 -25.92 -21.38
C PRO A 151 -1.13 -25.18 -20.99
N GLY A 152 -1.46 -24.06 -21.63
CA GLY A 152 -2.62 -23.23 -21.29
C GLY A 152 -2.34 -22.29 -20.12
N ALA A 153 -1.19 -21.61 -20.13
CA ALA A 153 -0.82 -20.68 -19.07
C ALA A 153 -1.42 -19.27 -19.29
N SER A 154 -1.95 -18.67 -18.23
CA SER A 154 -2.30 -17.25 -18.14
C SER A 154 -1.72 -16.65 -16.87
N TRP A 155 -1.37 -15.37 -16.89
CA TRP A 155 -0.85 -14.68 -15.72
C TRP A 155 -1.92 -13.80 -15.09
N ARG A 156 -1.99 -13.76 -13.77
CA ARG A 156 -2.99 -12.95 -13.08
C ARG A 156 -2.37 -12.18 -11.92
N LEU A 157 -2.49 -10.86 -11.99
CA LEU A 157 -2.15 -9.95 -10.90
C LEU A 157 -3.44 -9.56 -10.18
N ARG A 158 -3.49 -9.83 -8.88
CA ARG A 158 -4.56 -9.37 -8.00
C ARG A 158 -3.97 -8.54 -6.88
N GLY A 159 -4.69 -7.53 -6.41
CA GLY A 159 -4.23 -6.76 -5.25
C GLY A 159 -5.01 -5.51 -4.95
N CYS A 160 -4.69 -4.94 -3.80
CA CYS A 160 -5.10 -3.60 -3.42
C CYS A 160 -3.89 -2.68 -3.54
N PHE A 161 -3.98 -1.64 -4.35
CA PHE A 161 -2.85 -0.77 -4.65
C PHE A 161 -3.20 0.71 -4.54
N LEU A 162 -2.19 1.55 -4.34
CA LEU A 162 -2.25 2.99 -4.52
C LEU A 162 -1.52 3.34 -5.83
N PRO A 163 -2.24 3.74 -6.89
CA PRO A 163 -1.63 4.11 -8.17
C PRO A 163 -0.98 5.50 -8.12
N GLN A 164 0.17 5.61 -8.77
CA GLN A 164 0.85 6.88 -9.08
C GLN A 164 1.23 6.90 -10.55
N ALA A 165 0.86 7.96 -11.28
CA ALA A 165 1.24 8.12 -12.67
C ALA A 165 2.62 8.77 -12.76
N VAL A 166 3.54 8.10 -13.46
CA VAL A 166 4.85 8.64 -13.80
C VAL A 166 4.91 8.85 -15.30
N SER A 167 5.07 10.10 -15.71
CA SER A 167 5.28 10.43 -17.12
C SER A 167 6.71 10.04 -17.53
N ILE A 168 6.82 9.16 -18.52
CA ILE A 168 8.09 8.79 -19.16
C ILE A 168 8.06 9.19 -20.64
N PRO A 169 9.22 9.33 -21.33
CA PRO A 169 9.28 10.00 -22.64
C PRO A 169 8.29 9.50 -23.72
N THR A 170 7.87 8.24 -23.66
CA THR A 170 6.97 7.64 -24.66
C THR A 170 5.65 7.09 -24.08
N ALA A 171 5.47 7.13 -22.76
CA ALA A 171 4.39 6.41 -22.10
C ALA A 171 4.02 7.00 -20.73
N THR A 172 2.89 6.55 -20.20
CA THR A 172 2.59 6.67 -18.77
C THR A 172 2.94 5.36 -18.08
N LEU A 173 3.74 5.43 -17.02
CA LEU A 173 3.95 4.31 -16.11
C LEU A 173 3.03 4.46 -14.90
N TRP A 174 2.19 3.47 -14.66
CA TRP A 174 1.47 3.33 -13.40
C TRP A 174 2.34 2.56 -12.41
N ALA A 175 2.86 3.27 -11.41
CA ALA A 175 3.52 2.68 -10.26
C ALA A 175 2.46 2.36 -9.20
N LEU A 176 2.28 1.07 -8.89
CA LEU A 176 1.28 0.57 -7.96
C LEU A 176 1.97 0.17 -6.66
N SER A 177 1.73 0.93 -5.58
CA SER A 177 2.21 0.59 -4.24
C SER A 177 1.17 -0.28 -3.51
N PRO A 178 1.54 -1.37 -2.82
CA PRO A 178 0.57 -2.26 -2.22
C PRO A 178 -0.04 -1.63 -0.96
N LEU A 179 -1.34 -1.79 -0.79
CA LEU A 179 -2.10 -1.36 0.36
C LEU A 179 -2.55 -2.57 1.20
N PRO A 180 -2.91 -2.37 2.49
CA PRO A 180 -3.62 -3.38 3.25
C PRO A 180 -4.96 -3.73 2.58
N ALA A 181 -5.39 -4.99 2.70
CA ALA A 181 -6.62 -5.48 2.07
C ALA A 181 -7.88 -4.67 2.45
N SER A 182 -7.92 -4.15 3.68
CA SER A 182 -9.02 -3.33 4.19
C SER A 182 -9.20 -2.00 3.45
N ALA A 183 -8.14 -1.45 2.82
CA ALA A 183 -8.24 -0.23 2.02
C ALA A 183 -9.10 -0.41 0.76
N CYS A 184 -9.24 -1.66 0.29
CA CYS A 184 -10.12 -2.05 -0.81
C CYS A 184 -11.35 -2.83 -0.31
N GLY A 185 -11.71 -2.70 0.96
CA GLY A 185 -12.91 -3.31 1.52
C GLY A 185 -12.85 -4.83 1.73
N ILE A 186 -11.67 -5.45 1.68
CA ILE A 186 -11.51 -6.90 1.87
C ILE A 186 -11.19 -7.20 3.34
N GLY A 187 -11.95 -8.13 3.94
CA GLY A 187 -11.70 -8.64 5.30
C GLY A 187 -12.18 -7.72 6.44
N ASN A 188 -13.14 -6.83 6.16
CA ASN A 188 -13.86 -6.04 7.16
C ASN A 188 -15.09 -6.77 7.69
#